data_AF-A0A429LYX7-F1
#
_entry.id   AF-A0A429LYX7-F1
#
_cell.length_a   1.000
_cell.length_b   1.000
_cell.length_c   1.000
_cell.angle_alpha   90.00
_cell.angle_beta   90.00
_cell.angle_gamma   90.00
#
_symmetry.space_group_name_H-M   'P 1'
#
loop_
_entity.id
_entity.type
_entity.pdbx_description
1 polymer ?
#
loop_
_entity_poly.entity_id
_entity_poly.type
_entity_poly.pdbx_seq_one_letter_code
_entity_poly.pdbx_strand_id
1 'polypeptide(L)'
;MEQHFPNLPSQVPQRGNALSRALFKKLFLAQGWTIEGEVPNFPKAVAIISPHTSNIDGWYGFLAIFGLGIQITVLGKDSLFKPPFKRVLDWAGVIPVKR
;
A
#
# COMPACT_ATOMS: atom_id res chain seq x y z
N MET A 1 14.07 9.40 -16.13
CA MET A 1 13.51 9.81 -14.82
C MET A 1 14.30 9.08 -13.75
N GLU A 2 14.83 9.79 -12.76
CA GLU A 2 15.45 9.14 -11.60
C GLU A 2 14.36 8.36 -10.85
N GLN A 3 14.61 7.09 -10.57
CA GLN A 3 13.68 6.27 -9.79
C GLN A 3 13.73 6.72 -8.33
N HIS A 4 12.74 7.49 -7.90
CA HIS A 4 12.64 7.96 -6.53
C HIS A 4 11.74 7.02 -5.69
N PHE A 5 12.25 6.63 -4.52
CA PHE A 5 11.49 5.85 -3.56
C PHE A 5 11.83 6.34 -2.14
N PRO A 6 10.93 7.11 -1.50
CA PRO A 6 11.25 7.84 -0.27
C PRO A 6 11.37 6.91 0.94
N ASN A 7 12.09 7.39 1.95
CA ASN A 7 12.04 6.82 3.29
C ASN A 7 10.84 7.39 4.05
N LEU A 8 10.20 6.57 4.88
CA LEU A 8 9.10 7.04 5.71
C LEU A 8 9.61 7.88 6.90
N PRO A 9 8.95 9.00 7.21
CA PRO A 9 9.18 9.74 8.46
C PRO A 9 8.89 8.89 9.70
N SER A 10 9.47 9.28 10.83
CA SER A 10 9.44 8.49 12.07
C SER A 10 8.07 8.38 12.74
N GLN A 11 7.18 9.36 12.56
CA GLN A 11 5.84 9.29 13.20
C GLN A 11 4.84 8.48 12.39
N VAL A 12 5.06 8.27 11.09
CA VAL A 12 4.15 7.49 10.26
C VAL A 12 4.11 6.05 10.78
N PRO A 13 2.94 5.48 11.08
CA PRO A 13 2.84 4.08 11.51
C PRO A 13 3.48 3.14 10.48
N GLN A 14 4.39 2.27 10.93
CA GLN A 14 5.16 1.39 10.05
C GLN A 14 4.84 -0.09 10.27
N ARG A 15 4.89 -0.88 9.20
CA ARG A 15 4.75 -2.35 9.21
C ARG A 15 5.84 -3.04 8.40
N GLY A 16 5.87 -4.38 8.49
CA GLY A 16 6.79 -5.22 7.74
C GLY A 16 8.25 -5.14 8.21
N ASN A 17 9.11 -5.90 7.55
CA ASN A 17 10.55 -5.93 7.81
C ASN A 17 11.36 -5.51 6.56
N ALA A 18 12.67 -5.35 6.70
CA ALA A 18 13.56 -4.91 5.62
C ALA A 18 13.44 -5.78 4.35
N LEU A 19 13.32 -7.10 4.50
CA LEU A 19 13.18 -8.03 3.37
C LEU A 19 11.87 -7.82 2.61
N SER A 20 10.75 -7.78 3.33
CA SER A 20 9.42 -7.56 2.73
C SER A 20 9.34 -6.21 2.02
N ARG A 21 9.82 -5.13 2.67
CA ARG A 21 9.86 -3.78 2.08
C ARG A 21 10.72 -3.76 0.82
N ALA A 22 11.90 -4.39 0.85
CA ALA A 22 12.78 -4.49 -0.32
C ALA A 22 12.13 -5.29 -1.47
N LEU A 23 11.41 -6.36 -1.18
CA LEU A 23 10.69 -7.14 -2.19
C LEU A 23 9.61 -6.29 -2.88
N PHE A 24 8.73 -5.66 -2.12
CA PHE A 24 7.65 -4.84 -2.67
C PHE A 24 8.17 -3.61 -3.41
N LYS A 25 9.20 -2.94 -2.87
CA LYS A 25 9.92 -1.86 -3.56
C LYS A 25 10.47 -2.31 -4.91
N LYS A 26 11.15 -3.47 -4.97
CA LYS A 26 11.70 -4.01 -6.22
C LYS A 26 10.59 -4.31 -7.23
N LEU A 27 9.49 -4.94 -6.81
CA LEU A 27 8.35 -5.22 -7.69
C LEU A 27 7.72 -3.93 -8.23
N PHE A 28 7.56 -2.91 -7.39
CA PHE A 28 7.03 -1.60 -7.79
C PHE A 28 7.91 -0.92 -8.85
N LEU A 29 9.23 -0.82 -8.58
CA LEU A 29 10.19 -0.17 -9.48
C LEU A 29 10.40 -0.96 -10.78
N ALA A 30 10.35 -2.30 -10.73
CA ALA A 30 10.48 -3.14 -11.93
C ALA A 30 9.32 -2.97 -12.91
N GLN A 31 8.16 -2.49 -12.44
CA GLN A 31 7.02 -2.12 -13.27
C GLN A 31 7.10 -0.69 -13.83
N GLY A 32 8.21 0.01 -13.61
CA GLY A 32 8.47 1.34 -14.18
C GLY A 32 7.85 2.51 -13.39
N TRP A 33 7.27 2.25 -12.22
CA TRP A 33 6.65 3.29 -11.40
C TRP A 33 7.67 4.02 -10.52
N THR A 34 7.38 5.29 -10.24
CA THR A 34 8.11 6.14 -9.28
C THR A 34 7.11 6.75 -8.29
N ILE A 35 7.61 7.20 -7.13
CA ILE A 35 6.81 7.95 -6.16
C ILE A 35 7.21 9.41 -6.26
N GLU A 36 6.21 10.29 -6.38
CA GLU A 36 6.40 11.74 -6.37
C GLU A 36 5.73 12.37 -5.13
N GLY A 37 6.31 13.46 -4.64
CA GLY A 37 5.85 14.16 -3.44
C GLY A 37 6.39 13.60 -2.13
N GLU A 38 5.83 14.07 -1.03
CA GLU A 38 6.28 13.75 0.33
C GLU A 38 5.18 13.05 1.14
N VAL A 39 5.57 12.10 1.98
CA VAL A 39 4.66 11.52 2.97
C VAL A 39 4.70 12.42 4.21
N PRO A 40 3.56 13.03 4.62
CA PRO A 40 3.56 13.91 5.77
C PRO A 40 3.84 13.14 7.07
N ASN A 41 4.61 13.74 7.98
CA ASN A 41 5.05 13.11 9.22
C ASN A 41 3.97 13.19 10.32
N PHE A 42 2.84 12.49 10.12
CA PHE A 42 1.75 12.42 11.09
C PHE A 42 1.60 11.02 11.70
N PRO A 43 1.28 10.91 13.00
CA PRO A 43 1.02 9.62 13.65
C PRO A 43 -0.33 9.01 13.27
N LYS A 44 -1.24 9.81 12.70
CA LYS A 44 -2.57 9.37 12.25
C LYS A 44 -3.06 10.27 11.12
N ALA A 45 -3.54 9.68 10.04
CA ALA A 45 -4.08 10.38 8.89
C ALA A 45 -5.12 9.52 8.16
N VAL A 46 -5.91 10.15 7.30
CA VAL A 46 -6.75 9.48 6.30
C VAL A 46 -6.18 9.80 4.93
N ALA A 47 -5.84 8.77 4.16
CA ALA A 47 -5.40 8.91 2.77
C ALA A 47 -6.58 8.60 1.82
N ILE A 48 -6.75 9.44 0.80
CA ILE A 48 -7.76 9.25 -0.24
C ILE A 48 -7.03 8.83 -1.51
N ILE A 49 -7.42 7.70 -2.09
CA ILE A 49 -6.89 7.21 -3.36
C ILE A 49 -7.96 7.44 -4.42
N SER A 50 -7.67 8.30 -5.39
CA SER A 50 -8.58 8.69 -6.47
C SER A 50 -7.79 9.34 -7.61
N PRO A 51 -8.22 9.20 -8.89
CA PRO A 51 -9.33 8.37 -9.35
C PRO A 51 -8.99 6.87 -9.33
N HIS A 52 -10.00 6.02 -9.19
CA HIS A 52 -9.87 4.59 -9.42
C HIS A 52 -10.35 4.26 -10.84
N THR A 53 -9.41 3.96 -11.72
CA THR A 53 -9.65 3.57 -13.10
C THR A 53 -9.96 2.07 -13.20
N SER A 54 -9.29 1.23 -12.41
CA SER A 54 -9.55 -0.22 -12.40
C SER A 54 -9.03 -0.91 -11.13
N ASN A 55 -9.31 -2.21 -10.98
CA ASN A 55 -8.81 -2.99 -9.84
C ASN A 55 -7.27 -3.04 -9.75
N ILE A 56 -6.55 -2.82 -10.85
CA ILE A 56 -5.08 -2.83 -10.87
C ILE A 56 -4.49 -1.65 -10.08
N ASP A 57 -5.25 -0.57 -9.87
CA ASP A 57 -4.80 0.55 -9.04
C ASP A 57 -4.54 0.10 -7.61
N GLY A 58 -5.34 -0.86 -7.13
CA GLY A 58 -5.10 -1.51 -5.84
C GLY A 58 -3.79 -2.28 -5.81
N TRP A 59 -3.42 -2.98 -6.89
CA TRP A 59 -2.14 -3.68 -7.00
C TRP A 59 -0.96 -2.71 -6.85
N TYR A 60 -0.93 -1.64 -7.65
CA TYR A 60 0.13 -0.63 -7.56
C TYR A 60 0.15 0.08 -6.20
N GLY A 61 -1.03 0.43 -5.68
CA GLY A 61 -1.16 1.04 -4.35
C GLY A 61 -0.59 0.16 -3.24
N PHE A 62 -0.92 -1.14 -3.21
CA PHE A 62 -0.39 -2.06 -2.21
C PHE A 62 1.12 -2.29 -2.35
N LEU A 63 1.65 -2.37 -3.57
CA LEU A 63 3.11 -2.46 -3.78
C LEU A 63 3.83 -1.22 -3.21
N ALA A 64 3.30 -0.02 -3.46
CA ALA A 64 3.85 1.22 -2.90
C ALA A 64 3.75 1.24 -1.37
N ILE A 65 2.57 0.98 -0.81
CA ILE A 65 2.31 0.94 0.64
C ILE A 65 3.25 -0.04 1.34
N PHE A 66 3.37 -1.27 0.85
CA PHE A 66 4.22 -2.29 1.48
C PHE A 66 5.71 -2.08 1.21
N GLY A 67 6.07 -1.51 0.07
CA GLY A 67 7.45 -1.12 -0.22
C GLY A 67 7.93 0.01 0.70
N LEU A 68 7.08 1.01 0.94
CA LEU A 68 7.32 2.08 1.91
C LEU A 68 7.30 1.53 3.34
N GLY A 69 6.48 0.50 3.57
CA GLY A 69 6.25 -0.08 4.89
C GLY A 69 5.23 0.70 5.70
N ILE A 70 4.27 1.36 5.06
CA ILE A 70 3.18 2.09 5.73
C ILE A 70 2.23 1.09 6.37
N GLN A 71 1.94 1.26 7.66
CA GLN A 71 0.83 0.58 8.30
C GLN A 71 -0.47 1.34 8.00
N ILE A 72 -1.32 0.73 7.18
CA ILE A 72 -2.59 1.31 6.74
C ILE A 72 -3.73 0.31 6.94
N THR A 73 -4.93 0.86 7.07
CA THR A 73 -6.19 0.12 6.99
C THR A 73 -6.94 0.57 5.76
N VAL A 74 -7.34 -0.37 4.90
CA VAL A 74 -8.04 -0.09 3.65
C VAL A 74 -9.45 -0.65 3.73
N LEU A 75 -10.45 0.09 3.25
CA LEU A 75 -11.82 -0.42 3.16
C LEU A 75 -12.02 -1.12 1.81
N GLY A 76 -12.46 -2.37 1.82
CA GLY A 76 -12.69 -3.17 0.61
C GLY A 76 -14.06 -3.83 0.60
N LYS A 77 -14.60 -4.13 -0.58
CA LYS A 77 -15.89 -4.82 -0.71
C LYS A 77 -15.83 -6.19 -0.05
N ASP A 78 -16.87 -6.56 0.72
CA ASP A 78 -16.95 -7.86 1.40
C ASP A 78 -16.76 -9.06 0.46
N SER A 79 -17.20 -8.94 -0.80
CA SER A 79 -17.14 -10.02 -1.77
C SER A 79 -15.71 -10.45 -2.12
N LEU A 80 -14.70 -9.62 -1.84
CA LEU A 80 -13.28 -9.94 -2.03
C LEU A 80 -12.75 -10.90 -0.96
N PHE A 81 -13.40 -10.98 0.20
CA PHE A 81 -12.96 -11.76 1.36
C PHE A 81 -13.36 -13.24 1.28
N LYS A 82 -13.17 -13.83 0.11
CA LYS A 82 -13.39 -15.25 -0.18
C LYS A 82 -12.06 -15.93 -0.51
N PRO A 83 -11.91 -17.25 -0.28
CA PRO A 83 -10.76 -17.98 -0.78
C PRO A 83 -10.61 -17.79 -2.30
N PRO A 84 -9.37 -17.65 -2.82
CA PRO A 84 -8.09 -17.76 -2.13
C PRO A 84 -7.58 -16.47 -1.45
N PHE A 85 -8.23 -15.33 -1.66
CA PHE A 85 -7.68 -14.01 -1.35
C PHE A 85 -7.87 -13.54 0.09
N LYS A 86 -8.84 -14.10 0.83
CA LYS A 86 -9.18 -13.67 2.19
C LYS A 86 -7.96 -13.46 3.10
N ARG A 87 -7.08 -14.46 3.21
CA ARG A 87 -5.90 -14.39 4.09
C ARG A 87 -4.93 -13.27 3.70
N VAL A 88 -4.77 -13.03 2.41
CA VAL A 88 -3.89 -11.98 1.89
C VAL A 88 -4.48 -10.60 2.22
N LEU A 89 -5.80 -10.43 2.04
CA LEU A 89 -6.50 -9.19 2.35
C LEU A 89 -6.50 -8.88 3.85
N ASP A 90 -6.72 -9.89 4.69
CA ASP A 90 -6.64 -9.75 6.15
C ASP A 90 -5.23 -9.31 6.56
N TRP A 91 -4.18 -9.96 6.04
CA TRP A 91 -2.78 -9.56 6.29
C TRP A 91 -2.48 -8.15 5.77
N ALA A 92 -3.02 -7.77 4.61
CA ALA A 92 -2.86 -6.45 4.01
C ALA A 92 -3.49 -5.33 4.83
N GLY A 93 -4.33 -5.64 5.83
CA GLY A 93 -5.05 -4.65 6.64
C GLY A 93 -6.32 -4.15 5.95
N VAL A 94 -6.89 -4.93 5.04
CA VAL A 94 -8.16 -4.59 4.39
C VAL A 94 -9.31 -5.01 5.29
N ILE A 95 -10.27 -4.11 5.51
CA ILE A 95 -11.50 -4.36 6.27
C ILE A 95 -12.67 -4.49 5.30
N PRO A 96 -13.48 -5.57 5.41
CA PRO A 96 -14.66 -5.75 4.57
C PRO A 96 -15.74 -4.74 4.93
N VAL A 97 -16.29 -4.08 3.93
CA VAL A 97 -17.49 -3.25 4.02
C VAL A 97 -18.59 -3.91 3.22
N LYS A 98 -19.74 -4.13 3.85
CA LYS A 98 -20.97 -4.55 3.17
C LYS A 98 -21.50 -3.35 2.39
N ARG A 99 -21.55 -3.47 1.07
CA ARG A 99 -22.05 -2.45 0.16
C ARG A 99 -23.18 -3.02 -0.68
#